data_AF-A0A4Z0V504-F1
#
_entry.id   AF-A0A4Z0V504-F1
#
_cell.length_a   1.000
_cell.length_b   1.000
_cell.length_c   1.000
_cell.angle_alpha   90.00
_cell.angle_beta   90.00
_cell.angle_gamma   90.00
#
_symmetry.space_group_name_H-M   'P 1'
#
loop_
_entity.id
_entity.type
_entity.pdbx_description
1 polymer ?
#
loop_
_entity_poly.entity_id
_entity_poly.type
_entity_poly.pdbx_seq_one_letter_code
_entity_poly.pdbx_strand_id
1 'polypeptide(L)'
;MCTIIFGKHIQLKSMSCAHGHCRPQPIPKAVNLFVKVTDCCNARCAFCSNGDRHNNIVEFNHTKLWEVVDELRNKEVIINRINLTGGEPSVYPEIVNQILEVATLEQYHNIHLHLNTNGLLPASQVMMRYPRWNSISISVHHYNQDKLSEIYGVPISKSALAFDNIDLERVNASCNLIRDYIDSTSEVEKMMKFAISLGLPRIGFVSLMKVNKYCKERYVDFDEIDFTSIPHLYFTESRNRGVDCKCSNYLYNHDGRILEVYMRNYANPNYCESSLMYDGQFLRQGFHDDNIIY
;
A
#
# COMPACT_ATOMS: atom_id res chain seq x y z
N MET A 1 8.68 15.09 16.14
CA MET A 1 9.81 14.55 16.95
C MET A 1 10.95 14.24 16.00
N CYS A 2 12.22 14.35 16.40
CA CYS A 2 13.34 14.02 15.52
C CYS A 2 14.20 12.91 16.12
N THR A 3 14.81 12.08 15.27
CA THR A 3 15.91 11.18 15.65
C THR A 3 17.03 11.27 14.62
N ILE A 4 18.22 10.78 14.95
CA ILE A 4 19.38 10.75 14.05
C ILE A 4 19.66 9.30 13.68
N ILE A 5 19.69 9.00 12.38
CA ILE A 5 20.17 7.73 11.82
C ILE A 5 21.22 8.05 10.77
N PHE A 6 22.32 7.28 10.73
CA PHE A 6 23.43 7.50 9.78
C PHE A 6 23.90 8.98 9.71
N GLY A 7 23.88 9.68 10.85
CA GLY A 7 24.29 11.09 10.94
C GLY A 7 23.30 12.12 10.37
N LYS A 8 22.12 11.71 9.90
CA LYS A 8 21.07 12.63 9.41
C LYS A 8 19.82 12.61 10.28
N HIS A 9 19.19 13.76 10.41
CA HIS A 9 17.92 13.90 11.13
C HIS A 9 16.75 13.36 10.30
N ILE A 10 15.87 12.59 10.94
CA ILE A 10 14.59 12.18 10.37
C ILE A 10 13.43 12.66 11.23
N GLN A 11 12.33 13.01 10.58
CA GLN A 11 11.07 13.43 11.21
C GLN A 11 10.20 12.23 11.58
N LEU A 12 9.80 12.17 12.84
CA LEU A 12 8.92 11.15 13.40
C LEU A 12 7.65 11.80 13.94
N LYS A 13 6.53 11.12 13.73
CA LYS A 13 5.25 11.46 14.36
C LYS A 13 5.40 11.34 15.88
N SER A 14 5.02 12.38 16.60
CA SER A 14 4.94 12.35 18.07
C SER A 14 3.53 12.08 18.58
N MET A 15 2.51 12.28 17.73
CA MET A 15 1.10 12.14 18.10
C MET A 15 0.37 11.19 17.14
N SER A 16 -0.58 10.43 17.66
CA SER A 16 -1.52 9.60 16.90
C SER A 16 -2.40 10.44 15.97
N CYS A 17 -3.17 9.80 15.09
CA CYS A 17 -4.24 10.52 14.39
C CYS A 17 -5.37 10.82 15.39
N ALA A 18 -6.12 11.90 15.17
CA ALA A 18 -7.36 12.12 15.88
C ALA A 18 -8.34 10.99 15.51
N HIS A 19 -9.03 10.41 16.49
CA HIS A 19 -9.98 9.31 16.28
C HIS A 19 -11.39 9.85 16.55
N GLY A 20 -12.21 9.98 15.52
CA GLY A 20 -13.47 10.73 15.59
C GLY A 20 -13.24 12.14 16.18
N HIS A 21 -13.86 12.42 17.32
CA HIS A 21 -13.70 13.68 18.07
C HIS A 21 -12.60 13.64 19.14
N CYS A 22 -11.93 12.49 19.35
CA CYS A 22 -10.88 12.35 20.34
C CYS A 22 -9.60 13.05 19.89
N ARG A 23 -8.96 13.75 20.83
CA ARG A 23 -7.69 14.43 20.58
C ARG A 23 -6.57 13.41 20.33
N PRO A 24 -5.62 13.71 19.43
CA PRO A 24 -4.38 12.95 19.26
C PRO A 24 -3.68 12.70 20.60
N GLN A 25 -3.08 11.51 20.75
CA GLN A 25 -2.33 11.09 21.93
C GLN A 25 -0.85 10.90 21.58
N PRO A 26 0.08 11.06 22.54
CA PRO A 26 1.49 10.75 22.32
C PRO A 26 1.67 9.29 21.85
N ILE A 27 2.59 9.07 20.91
CA ILE A 27 2.92 7.74 20.39
C ILE A 27 4.43 7.49 20.45
N PRO A 28 4.87 6.22 20.54
CA PRO A 28 6.29 5.90 20.50
C PRO A 28 6.92 6.26 19.15
N LYS A 29 8.25 6.35 19.14
CA LYS A 29 9.05 6.50 17.92
C LYS A 29 8.82 5.30 17.02
N ALA A 30 8.19 5.53 15.88
CA ALA A 30 7.94 4.47 14.94
C ALA A 30 8.01 4.95 13.50
N VAL A 31 8.37 4.04 12.59
CA VAL A 31 8.42 4.26 11.14
C VAL A 31 7.71 3.13 10.39
N ASN A 32 7.22 3.44 9.19
CA ASN A 32 7.00 2.46 8.14
C ASN A 32 8.17 2.54 7.17
N LEU A 33 8.80 1.41 6.88
CA LEU A 33 9.85 1.31 5.88
C LEU A 33 9.24 0.77 4.59
N PHE A 34 9.33 1.53 3.51
CA PHE A 34 8.96 1.11 2.17
C PHE A 34 10.22 0.66 1.44
N VAL A 35 10.22 -0.55 0.91
CA VAL A 35 11.36 -1.11 0.20
C VAL A 35 10.94 -1.32 -1.24
N LYS A 36 11.46 -0.49 -2.13
CA LYS A 36 11.24 -0.58 -3.56
C LYS A 36 12.27 -1.57 -4.12
N VAL A 37 11.83 -2.79 -4.42
CA VAL A 37 12.75 -3.87 -4.84
C VAL A 37 13.20 -3.74 -6.30
N THR A 38 12.47 -2.96 -7.10
CA THR A 38 12.75 -2.71 -8.52
C THR A 38 11.96 -1.50 -9.01
N ASP A 39 12.41 -0.84 -10.08
CA ASP A 39 11.61 0.11 -10.85
C ASP A 39 10.75 -0.57 -11.93
N CYS A 40 11.07 -1.82 -12.29
CA CYS A 40 10.42 -2.53 -13.38
C CYS A 40 8.99 -2.95 -13.04
N CYS A 41 8.08 -2.82 -14.02
CA CYS A 41 6.69 -3.22 -13.87
C CYS A 41 6.18 -3.84 -15.17
N ASN A 42 5.31 -4.85 -15.04
CA ASN A 42 4.59 -5.46 -16.16
C ASN A 42 3.36 -4.65 -16.61
N ALA A 43 2.99 -3.59 -15.90
CA ALA A 43 1.86 -2.71 -16.21
C ALA A 43 2.31 -1.27 -16.48
N ARG A 44 1.40 -0.47 -17.07
CA ARG A 44 1.64 0.93 -17.51
C ARG A 44 0.54 1.87 -17.01
N CYS A 45 0.18 1.75 -15.73
CA CYS A 45 -0.94 2.49 -15.17
C CYS A 45 -0.70 4.01 -15.24
N ALA A 46 -1.63 4.77 -15.83
CA ALA A 46 -1.48 6.22 -16.00
C ALA A 46 -1.40 7.00 -14.68
N PHE A 47 -1.94 6.45 -13.59
CA PHE A 47 -1.85 7.04 -12.25
C PHE A 47 -0.54 6.74 -11.51
N CYS A 48 0.33 5.87 -12.05
CA CYS A 48 1.51 5.41 -11.33
C CYS A 48 2.50 6.56 -11.05
N SER A 49 3.09 6.56 -9.85
CA SER A 49 4.13 7.52 -9.48
C SER A 49 5.49 7.20 -10.12
N ASN A 50 5.73 5.95 -10.53
CA ASN A 50 6.97 5.57 -11.23
C ASN A 50 7.01 6.10 -12.67
N GLY A 51 5.88 6.54 -13.24
CA GLY A 51 5.79 7.07 -14.60
C GLY A 51 6.46 6.13 -15.61
N ASP A 52 7.27 6.66 -16.52
CA ASP A 52 7.97 5.87 -17.54
C ASP A 52 9.27 5.18 -17.06
N ARG A 53 9.60 5.22 -15.76
CA ARG A 53 10.85 4.65 -15.22
C ARG A 53 10.86 3.10 -15.15
N HIS A 54 9.95 2.43 -15.83
CA HIS A 54 9.68 0.99 -15.78
C HIS A 54 10.81 0.05 -16.24
N ASN A 55 11.99 0.56 -16.62
CA ASN A 55 13.08 -0.24 -17.17
C ASN A 55 14.44 0.04 -16.52
N ASN A 56 14.48 0.82 -15.43
CA ASN A 56 15.74 1.07 -14.73
C ASN A 56 16.09 -0.15 -13.87
N ILE A 57 17.11 -0.88 -14.30
CA ILE A 57 17.69 -1.96 -13.51
C ILE A 57 18.76 -1.34 -12.63
N VAL A 58 18.43 -1.20 -11.35
CA VAL A 58 19.39 -0.82 -10.31
C VAL A 58 19.69 -2.09 -9.51
N GLU A 59 20.96 -2.34 -9.22
CA GLU A 59 21.34 -3.43 -8.32
C GLU A 59 20.67 -3.22 -6.96
N PHE A 60 20.14 -4.28 -6.35
CA PHE A 60 19.52 -4.17 -5.03
C PHE A 60 20.54 -4.57 -3.96
N ASN A 61 20.93 -3.62 -3.10
CA ASN A 61 21.87 -3.89 -2.02
C ASN A 61 21.12 -4.44 -0.79
N HIS A 62 21.12 -5.77 -0.65
CA HIS A 62 20.49 -6.48 0.47
C HIS A 62 21.14 -6.18 1.81
N THR A 63 22.48 -6.14 1.86
CA THR A 63 23.23 -5.87 3.10
C THR A 63 22.83 -4.52 3.67
N LYS A 64 22.80 -3.49 2.82
CA LYS A 64 22.45 -2.12 3.22
C LYS A 64 21.00 -2.00 3.72
N LEU A 65 20.05 -2.76 3.16
CA LEU A 65 18.68 -2.80 3.70
C LEU A 65 18.68 -3.24 5.18
N TRP A 66 19.42 -4.29 5.50
CA TRP A 66 19.44 -4.83 6.87
C TRP A 66 20.27 -3.98 7.82
N GLU A 67 21.32 -3.31 7.34
CA GLU A 67 22.00 -2.24 8.11
C GLU A 67 21.02 -1.11 8.50
N VAL A 68 20.12 -0.71 7.59
CA VAL A 68 19.07 0.29 7.89
C VAL A 68 18.12 -0.22 8.98
N VAL A 69 17.69 -1.49 8.90
CA VAL A 69 16.83 -2.10 9.89
C VAL A 69 17.50 -2.13 11.27
N ASP A 70 18.77 -2.52 11.31
CA ASP A 70 19.55 -2.59 12.55
C ASP A 70 19.81 -1.20 13.14
N GLU A 71 20.15 -0.21 12.33
CA GLU A 71 20.33 1.18 12.78
C GLU A 71 19.02 1.72 13.41
N LEU A 72 17.87 1.52 12.76
CA LEU A 72 16.57 1.94 13.31
C LEU A 72 16.30 1.31 14.68
N ARG A 73 16.56 0.01 14.81
CA ARG A 73 16.38 -0.72 16.09
C ARG A 73 17.35 -0.26 17.16
N ASN A 74 18.61 -0.03 16.81
CA ASN A 74 19.64 0.49 17.72
C ASN A 74 19.30 1.90 18.23
N LYS A 75 18.54 2.68 17.46
CA LYS A 75 18.00 3.99 17.89
C LYS A 75 16.64 3.90 18.59
N GLU A 76 16.21 2.70 18.97
CA GLU A 76 14.93 2.41 19.62
C GLU A 76 13.72 2.93 18.80
N VAL A 77 13.84 2.93 17.48
CA VAL A 77 12.76 3.28 16.56
C VAL A 77 12.02 2.00 16.18
N ILE A 78 10.74 1.94 16.50
CA ILE A 78 9.88 0.80 16.16
C ILE A 78 9.65 0.78 14.65
N ILE A 79 9.95 -0.35 14.01
CA ILE A 79 9.57 -0.58 12.61
C ILE A 79 8.17 -1.20 12.63
N ASN A 80 7.14 -0.38 12.39
CA ASN A 80 5.75 -0.85 12.37
C ASN A 80 5.52 -1.90 11.29
N ARG A 81 6.15 -1.68 10.13
CA ARG A 81 5.98 -2.49 8.94
C ARG A 81 7.10 -2.25 7.95
N ILE A 82 7.58 -3.33 7.33
CA ILE A 82 8.35 -3.28 6.08
C ILE A 82 7.38 -3.57 4.94
N ASN A 83 7.19 -2.59 4.06
CA ASN A 83 6.32 -2.66 2.90
C ASN A 83 7.19 -2.95 1.68
N LEU A 84 7.20 -4.20 1.23
CA LEU A 84 7.83 -4.57 -0.04
C LEU A 84 6.93 -4.09 -1.18
N THR A 85 7.51 -3.29 -2.07
CA THR A 85 6.87 -2.64 -3.21
C THR A 85 7.89 -2.51 -4.35
N GLY A 86 7.58 -1.76 -5.40
CA GLY A 86 8.44 -1.65 -6.58
C GLY A 86 7.84 -0.74 -7.65
N GLY A 87 8.19 -1.03 -8.90
CA GLY A 87 7.19 -1.20 -9.94
C GLY A 87 6.30 -2.39 -9.56
N GLU A 88 6.67 -3.60 -9.98
CA GLU A 88 6.02 -4.84 -9.56
C GLU A 88 7.07 -5.81 -8.96
N PRO A 89 6.97 -6.18 -7.66
CA PRO A 89 7.94 -7.07 -7.02
C PRO A 89 8.12 -8.43 -7.72
N SER A 90 7.05 -8.98 -8.29
CA SER A 90 7.09 -10.28 -8.96
C SER A 90 7.82 -10.30 -10.31
N VAL A 91 8.30 -9.15 -10.80
CA VAL A 91 9.21 -9.09 -11.95
C VAL A 91 10.62 -9.61 -11.57
N TYR A 92 11.04 -9.40 -10.32
CA TYR A 92 12.31 -9.88 -9.78
C TYR A 92 12.11 -10.64 -8.46
N PRO A 93 11.50 -11.83 -8.51
CA PRO A 93 11.14 -12.57 -7.31
C PRO A 93 12.35 -12.95 -6.45
N GLU A 94 13.54 -13.12 -7.04
CA GLU A 94 14.75 -13.49 -6.28
C GLU A 94 15.16 -12.44 -5.25
N ILE A 95 15.00 -11.15 -5.56
CA ILE A 95 15.26 -10.06 -4.60
C ILE A 95 14.29 -10.19 -3.42
N VAL A 96 13.01 -10.43 -3.71
CA VAL A 96 12.01 -10.62 -2.66
C VAL A 96 12.30 -11.86 -1.82
N ASN A 97 12.66 -12.98 -2.45
CA ASN A 97 12.99 -14.23 -1.77
C ASN A 97 14.16 -14.03 -0.78
N GLN A 98 15.24 -13.37 -1.21
CA GLN A 98 16.39 -13.09 -0.34
C GLN A 98 16.01 -12.21 0.86
N ILE A 99 15.13 -11.21 0.68
CA ILE A 99 14.62 -10.41 1.79
C ILE A 99 13.79 -11.28 2.75
N LEU A 100 12.92 -12.13 2.22
CA LEU A 100 12.07 -13.01 3.03
C LEU A 100 12.90 -14.01 3.83
N GLU A 101 13.93 -14.60 3.22
CA GLU A 101 14.86 -15.53 3.87
C GLU A 101 15.52 -14.88 5.10
N VAL A 102 16.13 -13.70 4.94
CA VAL A 102 16.75 -12.98 6.07
C VAL A 102 15.69 -12.58 7.10
N ALA A 103 14.49 -12.20 6.67
CA ALA A 103 13.41 -11.83 7.59
C ALA A 103 12.86 -13.01 8.41
N THR A 104 13.21 -14.27 8.07
CA THR A 104 12.85 -15.44 8.89
C THR A 104 13.77 -15.63 10.10
N LEU A 105 14.96 -15.00 10.12
CA LEU A 105 15.87 -15.03 11.26
C LEU A 105 15.20 -14.50 12.53
N GLU A 106 15.50 -15.11 13.67
CA GLU A 106 14.85 -14.84 14.97
C GLU A 106 14.84 -13.34 15.32
N GLN A 107 15.95 -12.64 15.06
CA GLN A 107 16.07 -11.21 15.35
C GLN A 107 15.14 -10.30 14.53
N TYR A 108 14.60 -10.76 13.40
CA TYR A 108 13.73 -10.00 12.51
C TYR A 108 12.31 -10.58 12.41
N HIS A 109 12.05 -11.68 13.11
CA HIS A 109 10.78 -12.41 13.02
C HIS A 109 9.59 -11.57 13.49
N ASN A 110 9.79 -10.68 14.46
CA ASN A 110 8.76 -9.81 15.01
C ASN A 110 8.38 -8.62 14.11
N ILE A 111 9.10 -8.41 13.00
CA ILE A 111 8.80 -7.32 12.07
C ILE A 111 7.62 -7.72 11.17
N HIS A 112 6.60 -6.86 11.11
CA HIS A 112 5.48 -7.05 10.18
C HIS A 112 5.95 -6.83 8.74
N LEU A 113 5.90 -7.88 7.92
CA LEU A 113 6.16 -7.80 6.48
C LEU A 113 4.85 -7.67 5.70
N HIS A 114 4.84 -6.73 4.77
CA HIS A 114 3.71 -6.45 3.91
C HIS A 114 4.12 -6.43 2.45
N LEU A 115 3.43 -7.20 1.62
CA LEU A 115 3.63 -7.18 0.17
C LEU A 115 2.62 -6.24 -0.48
N ASN A 116 3.06 -5.38 -1.40
CA ASN A 116 2.20 -4.65 -2.34
C ASN A 116 2.49 -5.18 -3.75
N THR A 117 1.46 -5.69 -4.44
CA THR A 117 1.59 -6.25 -5.79
C THR A 117 0.35 -5.94 -6.63
N ASN A 118 0.50 -5.92 -7.95
CA ASN A 118 -0.63 -5.90 -8.89
C ASN A 118 -1.25 -7.30 -9.09
N GLY A 119 -0.57 -8.37 -8.69
CA GLY A 119 -1.08 -9.74 -8.75
C GLY A 119 -1.20 -10.36 -10.15
N LEU A 120 -0.77 -9.65 -11.20
CA LEU A 120 -1.08 -10.01 -12.60
C LEU A 120 -0.21 -11.14 -13.15
N LEU A 121 1.00 -11.31 -12.63
CA LEU A 121 1.94 -12.33 -13.08
C LEU A 121 1.75 -13.65 -12.31
N PRO A 122 1.97 -14.83 -12.91
CA PRO A 122 2.02 -16.09 -12.18
C PRO A 122 3.02 -16.08 -11.00
N ALA A 123 4.15 -15.39 -11.18
CA ALA A 123 5.16 -15.21 -10.13
C ALA A 123 4.61 -14.47 -8.90
N SER A 124 3.67 -13.53 -9.08
CA SER A 124 3.02 -12.85 -7.96
C SER A 124 2.17 -13.80 -7.12
N GLN A 125 1.46 -14.73 -7.78
CA GLN A 125 0.65 -15.76 -7.11
C GLN A 125 1.54 -16.69 -6.29
N VAL A 126 2.69 -17.11 -6.83
CA VAL A 126 3.68 -17.90 -6.09
C VAL A 126 4.22 -17.11 -4.90
N MET A 127 4.60 -15.85 -5.10
CA MET A 127 5.14 -14.96 -4.07
C MET A 127 4.15 -14.75 -2.92
N MET A 128 2.85 -14.61 -3.21
CA MET A 128 1.80 -14.43 -2.20
C MET A 128 1.61 -15.65 -1.29
N ARG A 129 2.04 -16.86 -1.72
CA ARG A 129 1.96 -18.08 -0.89
C ARG A 129 3.06 -18.16 0.16
N TYR A 130 4.05 -17.28 0.14
CA TYR A 130 5.18 -17.37 1.04
C TYR A 130 4.73 -17.12 2.50
N PRO A 131 4.97 -18.05 3.45
CA PRO A 131 4.33 -18.03 4.76
C PRO A 131 4.78 -16.88 5.67
N ARG A 132 5.94 -16.27 5.36
CA ARG A 132 6.51 -15.17 6.14
C ARG A 132 5.72 -13.85 6.00
N TRP A 133 4.85 -13.70 5.01
CA TRP A 133 4.01 -12.52 4.88
C TRP A 133 3.03 -12.41 6.04
N ASN A 134 2.99 -11.25 6.69
CA ASN A 134 1.97 -10.95 7.70
C ASN A 134 0.70 -10.37 7.03
N SER A 135 0.85 -9.65 5.92
CA SER A 135 -0.28 -9.23 5.09
C SER A 135 0.13 -8.90 3.66
N ILE A 136 -0.83 -8.92 2.75
CA ILE A 136 -0.62 -8.69 1.32
C ILE A 136 -1.70 -7.71 0.84
N SER A 137 -1.30 -6.64 0.15
CA SER A 137 -2.20 -5.76 -0.59
C SER A 137 -2.08 -6.03 -2.08
N ILE A 138 -3.19 -6.44 -2.69
CA ILE A 138 -3.31 -6.58 -4.14
C ILE A 138 -4.05 -5.39 -4.72
N SER A 139 -3.46 -4.76 -5.73
CA SER A 139 -4.11 -3.66 -6.45
C SER A 139 -5.20 -4.22 -7.38
N VAL A 140 -6.45 -3.84 -7.16
CA VAL A 140 -7.58 -4.21 -8.04
C VAL A 140 -8.47 -2.99 -8.18
N HIS A 141 -8.44 -2.36 -9.34
CA HIS A 141 -9.01 -1.01 -9.53
C HIS A 141 -10.36 -0.99 -10.23
N HIS A 142 -10.87 -2.15 -10.65
CA HIS A 142 -12.19 -2.26 -11.28
C HIS A 142 -12.69 -3.71 -11.27
N TYR A 143 -14.01 -3.91 -11.22
CA TYR A 143 -14.65 -5.23 -11.23
C TYR A 143 -14.89 -5.78 -12.65
N ASN A 144 -15.06 -4.90 -13.65
CA ASN A 144 -15.05 -5.26 -15.08
C ASN A 144 -13.61 -5.40 -15.60
N GLN A 145 -13.32 -6.51 -16.28
CA GLN A 145 -12.00 -6.91 -16.76
C GLN A 145 -11.43 -6.00 -17.86
N ASP A 146 -12.28 -5.49 -18.76
CA ASP A 146 -11.83 -4.62 -19.86
C ASP A 146 -11.39 -3.27 -19.31
N LYS A 147 -12.20 -2.67 -18.42
CA LYS A 147 -11.83 -1.45 -17.68
C LYS A 147 -10.60 -1.66 -16.80
N LEU A 148 -10.45 -2.83 -16.17
CA LEU A 148 -9.25 -3.17 -15.41
C LEU A 148 -8.01 -3.20 -16.31
N SER A 149 -8.12 -3.81 -17.49
CA SER A 149 -7.05 -3.85 -18.50
C SER A 149 -6.66 -2.47 -19.00
N GLU A 150 -7.65 -1.60 -19.22
CA GLU A 150 -7.44 -0.20 -19.59
C GLU A 150 -6.67 0.55 -18.50
N ILE A 151 -7.10 0.45 -17.24
CA ILE A 151 -6.44 1.10 -16.09
C ILE A 151 -4.98 0.64 -15.96
N TYR A 152 -4.72 -0.66 -16.16
CA TYR A 152 -3.37 -1.22 -16.10
C TYR A 152 -2.53 -0.97 -17.36
N GLY A 153 -3.14 -0.57 -18.46
CA GLY A 153 -2.48 -0.43 -19.76
C GLY A 153 -1.97 -1.75 -20.35
N VAL A 154 -2.46 -2.90 -19.85
CA VAL A 154 -2.11 -4.25 -20.32
C VAL A 154 -3.31 -5.18 -20.19
N PRO A 155 -3.43 -6.20 -21.07
CA PRO A 155 -4.50 -7.20 -20.95
C PRO A 155 -4.40 -7.98 -19.63
N ILE A 156 -5.52 -8.12 -18.94
CA ILE A 156 -5.60 -8.91 -17.71
C ILE A 156 -6.00 -10.34 -18.04
N SER A 157 -5.19 -11.31 -17.60
CA SER A 157 -5.56 -12.73 -17.67
C SER A 157 -6.70 -13.05 -16.70
N LYS A 158 -7.59 -13.97 -17.08
CA LYS A 158 -8.63 -14.50 -16.18
C LYS A 158 -8.05 -15.12 -14.91
N SER A 159 -6.82 -15.66 -14.98
CA SER A 159 -6.15 -16.27 -13.83
C SER A 159 -5.52 -15.28 -12.84
N ALA A 160 -5.44 -13.99 -13.18
CA ALA A 160 -4.78 -12.98 -12.34
C ALA A 160 -5.48 -12.78 -10.98
N LEU A 161 -6.78 -13.12 -10.90
CA LEU A 161 -7.60 -12.98 -9.69
C LEU A 161 -8.12 -14.34 -9.19
N ALA A 162 -7.41 -15.44 -9.50
CA ALA A 162 -7.83 -16.79 -9.08
C ALA A 162 -7.51 -17.09 -7.60
N PHE A 163 -6.42 -16.54 -7.08
CA PHE A 163 -5.95 -16.72 -5.69
C PHE A 163 -5.77 -18.19 -5.24
N ASP A 164 -5.43 -19.09 -6.16
CA ASP A 164 -5.27 -20.51 -5.84
C ASP A 164 -4.23 -20.73 -4.72
N ASN A 165 -4.59 -21.48 -3.69
CA ASN A 165 -3.76 -21.83 -2.52
C ASN A 165 -3.09 -20.63 -1.83
N ILE A 166 -3.74 -19.46 -1.85
CA ILE A 166 -3.30 -18.27 -1.11
C ILE A 166 -4.16 -18.11 0.14
N ASP A 167 -3.52 -17.79 1.27
CA ASP A 167 -4.21 -17.47 2.51
C ASP A 167 -4.89 -16.10 2.38
N LEU A 168 -6.17 -16.11 1.98
CA LEU A 168 -6.96 -14.91 1.73
C LEU A 168 -7.19 -14.06 2.99
N GLU A 169 -7.09 -14.64 4.20
CA GLU A 169 -7.22 -13.87 5.44
C GLU A 169 -6.16 -12.77 5.56
N ARG A 170 -5.01 -12.97 4.90
CA ARG A 170 -3.89 -12.01 4.86
C ARG A 170 -4.00 -11.03 3.69
N VAL A 171 -4.91 -11.26 2.74
CA VAL A 171 -5.03 -10.48 1.51
C VAL A 171 -6.06 -9.36 1.68
N ASN A 172 -5.68 -8.15 1.25
CA ASN A 172 -6.61 -7.05 1.09
C ASN A 172 -6.54 -6.50 -0.35
N ALA A 173 -7.69 -6.25 -0.96
CA ALA A 173 -7.74 -5.50 -2.20
C ALA A 173 -7.52 -4.01 -1.93
N SER A 174 -6.85 -3.31 -2.84
CA SER A 174 -6.76 -1.85 -2.87
C SER A 174 -7.28 -1.33 -4.21
N CYS A 175 -8.27 -0.46 -4.14
CA CYS A 175 -8.94 0.14 -5.28
C CYS A 175 -8.74 1.66 -5.26
N ASN A 176 -8.19 2.22 -6.33
CA ASN A 176 -8.14 3.67 -6.46
C ASN A 176 -9.50 4.19 -6.93
N LEU A 177 -9.97 5.28 -6.33
CA LEU A 177 -11.11 6.02 -6.85
C LEU A 177 -10.62 6.87 -8.02
N ILE A 178 -11.13 6.57 -9.22
CA ILE A 178 -10.70 7.17 -10.48
C ILE A 178 -11.95 7.58 -11.26
N ARG A 179 -12.03 8.86 -11.64
CA ARG A 179 -13.14 9.40 -12.44
C ARG A 179 -13.34 8.61 -13.73
N ASP A 180 -14.60 8.32 -14.06
CA ASP A 180 -15.09 7.43 -15.13
C ASP A 180 -14.89 5.91 -14.90
N TYR A 181 -14.33 5.51 -13.76
CA TYR A 181 -14.18 4.10 -13.36
C TYR A 181 -14.93 3.82 -12.06
N ILE A 182 -14.25 3.91 -10.91
CA ILE A 182 -14.85 3.76 -9.58
C ILE A 182 -14.95 5.15 -8.96
N ASP A 183 -16.01 5.87 -9.28
CA ASP A 183 -16.17 7.29 -8.97
C ASP A 183 -17.54 7.69 -8.43
N SER A 184 -18.40 6.71 -8.17
CA SER A 184 -19.72 6.92 -7.57
C SER A 184 -20.05 5.86 -6.54
N THR A 185 -21.02 6.16 -5.69
CA THR A 185 -21.56 5.24 -4.69
C THR A 185 -21.94 3.88 -5.29
N SER A 186 -22.57 3.88 -6.47
CA SER A 186 -22.98 2.63 -7.14
C SER A 186 -21.77 1.80 -7.59
N GLU A 187 -20.73 2.44 -8.13
CA GLU A 187 -19.52 1.74 -8.57
C GLU A 187 -18.72 1.18 -7.40
N VAL A 188 -18.66 1.93 -6.29
CA VAL A 188 -18.07 1.49 -5.03
C VAL A 188 -18.81 0.26 -4.49
N GLU A 189 -20.15 0.27 -4.48
CA GLU A 189 -20.95 -0.90 -4.05
C GLU A 189 -20.67 -2.13 -4.93
N LYS A 190 -20.66 -1.97 -6.26
CA LYS A 190 -20.33 -3.06 -7.19
C LYS A 190 -18.93 -3.62 -6.93
N MET A 191 -17.97 -2.76 -6.64
CA MET A 191 -16.60 -3.18 -6.32
C MET A 191 -16.53 -3.94 -5.00
N MET A 192 -17.29 -3.56 -3.98
CA MET A 192 -17.37 -4.33 -2.72
C MET A 192 -18.00 -5.72 -2.94
N LYS A 193 -19.08 -5.81 -3.71
CA LYS A 193 -19.68 -7.10 -4.09
C LYS A 193 -18.71 -7.98 -4.87
N PHE A 194 -17.94 -7.37 -5.77
CA PHE A 194 -16.90 -8.07 -6.51
C PHE A 194 -15.81 -8.62 -5.58
N ALA A 195 -15.32 -7.83 -4.62
CA ALA A 195 -14.35 -8.32 -3.63
C ALA A 195 -14.87 -9.53 -2.83
N ILE A 196 -16.15 -9.50 -2.43
CA ILE A 196 -16.81 -10.64 -1.76
C ILE A 196 -16.89 -11.87 -2.68
N SER A 197 -17.15 -11.68 -3.98
CA SER A 197 -17.19 -12.76 -4.96
C SER A 197 -15.83 -13.45 -5.14
N LEU A 198 -14.74 -12.70 -4.91
CA LEU A 198 -13.36 -13.22 -4.91
C LEU A 198 -12.96 -13.86 -3.57
N GLY A 199 -13.83 -13.82 -2.55
CA GLY A 199 -13.54 -14.34 -1.21
C GLY A 199 -12.59 -13.46 -0.40
N LEU A 200 -12.36 -12.22 -0.80
CA LEU A 200 -11.48 -11.31 -0.08
C LEU A 200 -12.14 -10.78 1.21
N PRO A 201 -11.44 -10.81 2.35
CA PRO A 201 -11.99 -10.34 3.62
C PRO A 201 -11.98 -8.81 3.73
N ARG A 202 -11.18 -8.13 2.90
CA ARG A 202 -10.94 -6.69 3.03
C ARG A 202 -10.74 -6.00 1.68
N ILE A 203 -11.34 -4.82 1.53
CA ILE A 203 -11.06 -3.88 0.43
C ILE A 203 -10.80 -2.47 0.94
N GLY A 204 -9.84 -1.80 0.32
CA GLY A 204 -9.59 -0.38 0.51
C GLY A 204 -10.01 0.45 -0.69
N PHE A 205 -10.61 1.62 -0.47
CA PHE A 205 -10.71 2.67 -1.49
C PHE A 205 -9.76 3.82 -1.17
N VAL A 206 -9.00 4.26 -2.17
CA VAL A 206 -7.96 5.28 -2.04
C VAL A 206 -8.17 6.38 -3.07
N SER A 207 -8.31 7.63 -2.65
CA SER A 207 -8.31 8.77 -3.58
C SER A 207 -6.93 8.95 -4.19
N LEU A 208 -6.86 9.28 -5.49
CA LEU A 208 -5.59 9.52 -6.15
C LEU A 208 -4.80 10.66 -5.49
N MET A 209 -3.53 10.43 -5.19
CA MET A 209 -2.62 11.50 -4.82
C MET A 209 -2.30 12.34 -6.08
N LYS A 210 -2.32 13.67 -5.97
CA LYS A 210 -2.17 14.61 -7.09
C LYS A 210 -0.71 14.74 -7.59
N VAL A 211 -0.04 13.62 -7.83
CA VAL A 211 1.39 13.50 -8.14
C VAL A 211 1.73 13.63 -9.62
N ASN A 212 0.76 13.41 -10.52
CA ASN A 212 0.94 13.58 -11.96
C ASN A 212 -0.32 14.20 -12.61
N LYS A 213 -0.28 14.45 -13.92
CA LYS A 213 -1.39 15.07 -14.67
C LYS A 213 -2.67 14.22 -14.61
N TYR A 214 -2.55 12.92 -14.88
CA TYR A 214 -3.68 11.98 -14.84
C TYR A 214 -4.38 11.99 -13.49
N CYS A 215 -3.63 11.91 -12.40
CA CYS A 215 -4.19 11.91 -11.04
C CYS A 215 -4.92 13.21 -10.69
N LYS A 216 -4.48 14.36 -11.23
CA LYS A 216 -5.16 15.64 -11.01
C LYS A 216 -6.48 15.71 -11.78
N GLU A 217 -6.48 15.25 -13.02
CA GLU A 217 -7.65 15.29 -13.91
C GLU A 217 -8.72 14.26 -13.54
N ARG A 218 -8.30 13.08 -13.05
CA ARG A 218 -9.20 11.97 -12.68
C ARG A 218 -9.41 11.82 -11.17
N TYR A 219 -9.06 12.85 -10.39
CA TYR A 219 -9.25 12.87 -8.95
C TYR A 219 -10.73 12.70 -8.58
N VAL A 220 -10.99 11.87 -7.58
CA VAL A 220 -12.30 11.73 -6.92
C VAL A 220 -12.06 12.00 -5.44
N ASP A 221 -12.67 13.07 -4.92
CA ASP A 221 -12.67 13.30 -3.49
C ASP A 221 -13.52 12.21 -2.83
N PHE A 222 -13.04 11.70 -1.71
CA PHE A 222 -13.80 10.75 -0.91
C PHE A 222 -15.17 11.31 -0.51
N ASP A 223 -15.24 12.62 -0.23
CA ASP A 223 -16.48 13.29 0.17
C ASP A 223 -17.51 13.36 -0.98
N GLU A 224 -17.14 13.02 -2.24
CA GLU A 224 -18.08 12.88 -3.36
C GLU A 224 -18.88 11.56 -3.31
N ILE A 225 -18.43 10.57 -2.54
CA ILE A 225 -19.07 9.26 -2.44
C ILE A 225 -19.94 9.21 -1.18
N ASP A 226 -21.25 9.02 -1.36
CA ASP A 226 -22.18 8.86 -0.24
C ASP A 226 -22.18 7.41 0.27
N PHE A 227 -21.18 7.07 1.07
CA PHE A 227 -21.11 5.77 1.76
C PHE A 227 -22.27 5.51 2.71
N THR A 228 -22.92 6.56 3.23
CA THR A 228 -24.03 6.41 4.18
C THR A 228 -25.30 5.89 3.51
N SER A 229 -25.42 6.11 2.20
CA SER A 229 -26.52 5.59 1.38
C SER A 229 -26.35 4.14 0.94
N ILE A 230 -25.16 3.54 1.10
CA ILE A 230 -24.92 2.16 0.66
C ILE A 230 -25.62 1.19 1.63
N PRO A 231 -26.56 0.35 1.15
CA PRO A 231 -27.24 -0.61 2.00
C PRO A 231 -26.27 -1.55 2.70
N HIS A 232 -26.50 -1.83 3.99
CA HIS A 232 -25.69 -2.77 4.79
C HIS A 232 -24.20 -2.41 4.92
N LEU A 233 -23.85 -1.14 4.69
CA LEU A 233 -22.55 -0.60 5.02
C LEU A 233 -22.61 0.12 6.38
N TYR A 234 -21.84 -0.35 7.35
CA TYR A 234 -21.86 0.15 8.71
C TYR A 234 -20.55 0.86 9.02
N PHE A 235 -20.61 2.14 9.35
CA PHE A 235 -19.46 2.91 9.82
C PHE A 235 -18.92 2.33 11.14
N THR A 236 -17.59 2.19 11.26
CA THR A 236 -16.95 1.70 12.49
C THR A 236 -16.11 2.77 13.17
N GLU A 237 -15.16 3.36 12.45
CA GLU A 237 -14.31 4.42 12.97
C GLU A 237 -13.83 5.36 11.89
N SER A 238 -13.41 6.56 12.29
CA SER A 238 -12.69 7.49 11.43
C SER A 238 -11.46 8.04 12.13
N ARG A 239 -10.44 8.33 11.33
CA ARG A 239 -9.21 8.95 11.79
C ARG A 239 -8.84 10.09 10.86
N ASN A 240 -8.31 11.17 11.41
CA ASN A 240 -7.82 12.29 10.61
C ASN A 240 -6.52 12.87 11.16
N ARG A 241 -5.77 13.50 10.27
CA ARG A 241 -4.57 14.26 10.57
C ARG A 241 -4.66 15.61 9.86
N GLY A 242 -5.58 16.43 10.32
CA GLY A 242 -5.78 17.78 9.78
C GLY A 242 -5.90 17.78 8.26
N VAL A 243 -4.99 18.51 7.61
CA VAL A 243 -4.95 18.68 6.14
C VAL A 243 -4.20 17.56 5.41
N ASP A 244 -3.50 16.68 6.13
CA ASP A 244 -2.60 15.71 5.49
C ASP A 244 -3.33 14.45 5.02
N CYS A 245 -4.20 13.92 5.87
CA CYS A 245 -4.86 12.63 5.61
C CYS A 245 -6.17 12.48 6.38
N LYS A 246 -7.16 11.84 5.74
CA LYS A 246 -8.41 11.39 6.35
C LYS A 246 -8.65 9.92 6.02
N CYS A 247 -9.18 9.19 6.99
CA CYS A 247 -9.42 7.77 6.90
C CYS A 247 -10.76 7.42 7.57
N SER A 248 -11.47 6.45 7.01
CA SER A 248 -12.64 5.84 7.65
C SER A 248 -12.64 4.34 7.42
N ASN A 249 -13.26 3.60 8.34
CA ASN A 249 -13.42 2.16 8.25
C ASN A 249 -14.91 1.83 8.38
N TYR A 250 -15.32 0.76 7.70
CA TYR A 250 -16.69 0.27 7.64
C TYR A 250 -16.69 -1.26 7.64
N LEU A 251 -17.85 -1.84 7.95
CA LEU A 251 -18.16 -3.24 7.71
C LEU A 251 -19.30 -3.31 6.71
N TYR A 252 -19.11 -4.07 5.62
CA TYR A 252 -20.12 -4.29 4.61
C TYR A 252 -20.64 -5.73 4.72
N ASN A 253 -21.96 -5.91 4.74
CA ASN A 253 -22.59 -7.23 4.68
C ASN A 253 -23.31 -7.40 3.34
N HIS A 254 -22.96 -8.46 2.60
CA HIS A 254 -23.69 -8.88 1.42
C HIS A 254 -23.84 -10.40 1.43
N ASP A 255 -25.09 -10.87 1.35
CA ASP A 255 -25.46 -12.29 1.35
C ASP A 255 -24.82 -13.10 2.51
N GLY A 256 -24.76 -12.49 3.69
CA GLY A 256 -24.22 -13.11 4.91
C GLY A 256 -22.69 -13.13 4.99
N ARG A 257 -21.98 -12.54 4.02
CA ARG A 257 -20.53 -12.38 4.03
C ARG A 257 -20.16 -10.99 4.50
N ILE A 258 -19.22 -10.91 5.43
CA ILE A 258 -18.69 -9.65 5.97
C ILE A 258 -17.41 -9.29 5.23
N LEU A 259 -17.35 -8.04 4.78
CA LEU A 259 -16.18 -7.41 4.16
C LEU A 259 -15.75 -6.23 5.01
N GLU A 260 -14.48 -6.21 5.41
CA GLU A 260 -13.87 -5.03 6.02
C GLU A 260 -13.53 -4.01 4.94
N VAL A 261 -13.99 -2.78 5.14
CA VAL A 261 -13.88 -1.72 4.14
C VAL A 261 -13.12 -0.56 4.74
N TYR A 262 -12.06 -0.08 4.08
CA TYR A 262 -11.25 1.03 4.60
C TYR A 262 -10.99 2.11 3.55
N MET A 263 -11.11 3.36 3.95
CA MET A 263 -11.01 4.52 3.07
C MET A 263 -9.77 5.30 3.44
N ARG A 264 -8.99 5.73 2.45
CA ARG A 264 -7.80 6.57 2.68
C ARG A 264 -7.79 7.70 1.67
N ASN A 265 -7.74 8.93 2.17
CA ASN A 265 -7.51 10.13 1.37
C ASN A 265 -6.24 10.81 1.88
N TYR A 266 -5.13 10.62 1.16
CA TYR A 266 -3.86 11.29 1.43
C TYR A 266 -3.82 12.60 0.65
N ALA A 267 -4.36 13.66 1.25
CA ALA A 267 -4.51 14.96 0.61
C ALA A 267 -3.17 15.70 0.42
N ASN A 268 -2.20 15.50 1.34
CA ASN A 268 -0.87 16.10 1.23
C ASN A 268 0.18 15.07 0.78
N PRO A 269 0.63 15.09 -0.48
CA PRO A 269 1.64 14.14 -0.98
C PRO A 269 3.04 14.38 -0.39
N ASN A 270 3.31 15.55 0.18
CA ASN A 270 4.61 15.89 0.76
C ASN A 270 4.74 15.46 2.23
N TYR A 271 3.64 15.01 2.85
CA TYR A 271 3.65 14.56 4.24
C TYR A 271 4.36 13.20 4.37
N CYS A 272 5.53 13.20 5.02
CA CYS A 272 6.41 12.02 5.08
C CYS A 272 6.95 11.68 6.48
N GLU A 273 6.41 12.28 7.54
CA GLU A 273 6.81 11.92 8.91
C GLU A 273 6.61 10.41 9.15
N SER A 274 7.58 9.79 9.82
CA SER A 274 7.58 8.35 10.09
C SER A 274 7.49 7.45 8.84
N SER A 275 7.82 7.96 7.65
CA SER A 275 7.85 7.17 6.41
C SER A 275 9.25 7.23 5.82
N LEU A 276 9.89 6.06 5.71
CA LEU A 276 11.19 5.90 5.09
C LEU A 276 11.06 5.06 3.84
N MET A 277 11.86 5.35 2.82
CA MET A 277 11.87 4.62 1.57
C MET A 277 13.30 4.19 1.24
N TYR A 278 13.50 2.91 1.01
CA TYR A 278 14.74 2.34 0.50
C TYR A 278 14.53 1.93 -0.96
N ASP A 279 15.29 2.53 -1.87
CA ASP A 279 15.14 2.35 -3.32
C ASP A 279 16.03 1.23 -3.90
N GLY A 280 16.65 0.44 -3.02
CA GLY A 280 17.63 -0.59 -3.38
C GLY A 280 19.08 -0.11 -3.29
N GLN A 281 19.31 1.21 -3.26
CA GLN A 281 20.65 1.80 -3.10
C GLN A 281 20.71 2.88 -2.03
N PHE A 282 19.67 3.71 -1.93
CA PHE A 282 19.58 4.84 -1.02
C PHE A 282 18.39 4.72 -0.09
N LEU A 283 18.60 5.05 1.18
CA LEU A 283 17.55 5.31 2.14
C LEU A 283 17.15 6.79 2.07
N ARG A 284 15.84 7.07 2.13
CA ARG A 284 15.27 8.43 2.06
C ARG A 284 14.16 8.61 3.09
N GLN A 285 13.91 9.85 3.48
CA GLN A 285 12.66 10.21 4.17
C GLN A 285 11.59 10.63 3.15
N GLY A 286 10.45 9.94 3.18
CA GLY A 286 9.40 10.09 2.18
C GLY A 286 9.77 9.49 0.83
N PHE A 287 9.07 9.94 -0.22
CA PHE A 287 9.15 9.38 -1.57
C PHE A 287 9.78 10.34 -2.58
N HIS A 288 10.54 11.34 -2.12
CA HIS A 288 11.13 12.38 -2.96
C HIS A 288 12.64 12.17 -3.13
N ASP A 289 13.14 12.44 -4.34
CA ASP A 289 14.51 12.11 -4.78
C ASP A 289 15.62 12.94 -4.09
N ASP A 290 15.30 14.02 -3.36
CA ASP A 290 16.31 14.93 -2.79
C ASP A 290 16.64 14.67 -1.30
N ASN A 291 15.95 13.72 -0.65
CA ASN A 291 16.05 13.50 0.80
C ASN A 291 16.87 12.26 1.19
N ILE A 292 18.05 12.06 0.59
CA ILE A 292 18.91 10.90 0.87
C ILE A 292 19.43 10.95 2.31
N ILE A 293 19.33 9.84 3.02
CA ILE A 293 19.82 9.60 4.38
C ILE A 293 21.11 8.79 4.36
N TYR A 294 21.08 7.63 3.69
CA TYR A 294 22.17 6.64 3.68
C TYR A 294 22.32 6.02 2.30
#